data_AF-A0A1F3MF85-F1
#
_entry.id   AF-A0A1F3MF85-F1
#
_cell.length_a   1.000
_cell.length_b   1.000
_cell.length_c   1.000
_cell.angle_alpha   90.00
_cell.angle_beta   90.00
_cell.angle_gamma   90.00
#
_symmetry.space_group_name_H-M   'P 1'
#
loop_
_entity.id
_entity.type
_entity.pdbx_description
1 polymer ?
#
loop_
_entity_poly.entity_id
_entity_poly.type
_entity_poly.pdbx_seq_one_letter_code
_entity_poly.pdbx_strand_id
1 'polypeptide(L)'
;MFEKLIILAIFGVAMAHLEGVVVVYLREVLGIKETESNQESLKYFPKRTLLIEKSREAATIVMLVCVALLTGNTWLEYGVFFLWTFAFWDLFYYLSLYVLTSWPPKLTTTDVLFLIPRPWIAPVWFPVLVSSITIIALFLLYLFGVLHD
;
A
#
# COMPACT_ATOMS: atom_id res chain seq x y z
N MET A 1 2.50 23.23 3.52
CA MET A 1 2.66 21.97 2.74
C MET A 1 3.74 20.97 3.24
N PHE A 2 5.03 21.32 3.32
CA PHE A 2 6.14 20.34 3.50
C PHE A 2 6.07 19.43 4.73
N GLU A 3 5.81 20.02 5.91
CA GLU A 3 5.71 19.25 7.17
C GLU A 3 4.60 18.19 7.08
N LYS A 4 3.47 18.54 6.46
CA LYS A 4 2.37 17.61 6.20
C LYS A 4 2.85 16.42 5.35
N LEU A 5 3.61 16.67 4.28
CA LEU A 5 4.15 15.61 3.42
C LEU A 5 5.08 14.65 4.19
N ILE A 6 5.95 15.18 5.07
CA ILE A 6 6.82 14.34 5.90
C ILE A 6 5.98 13.49 6.85
N ILE A 7 5.03 14.09 7.57
CA ILE A 7 4.18 13.38 8.53
C ILE A 7 3.36 12.29 7.83
N LEU A 8 2.80 12.59 6.65
CA LEU A 8 2.04 11.64 5.85
C LEU A 8 2.90 10.51 5.29
N ALA A 9 4.15 10.79 4.90
CA ALA A 9 5.08 9.75 4.48
C ALA A 9 5.39 8.81 5.65
N ILE A 10 5.72 9.33 6.83
CA ILE A 10 5.96 8.53 8.04
C ILE A 10 4.73 7.70 8.40
N PHE A 11 3.54 8.31 8.35
CA PHE A 11 2.27 7.63 8.59
C PHE A 11 2.06 6.47 7.60
N GLY A 12 2.23 6.73 6.30
CA GLY A 12 2.08 5.71 5.24
C GLY A 12 3.05 4.54 5.42
N VAL A 13 4.32 4.82 5.75
CA VAL A 13 5.34 3.79 6.05
C VAL A 13 4.94 2.94 7.25
N ALA A 14 4.52 3.56 8.35
CA ALA A 14 4.10 2.84 9.55
C ALA A 14 2.85 1.99 9.30
N MET A 15 1.87 2.53 8.58
CA MET A 15 0.65 1.83 8.17
C MET A 15 0.96 0.63 7.27
N ALA A 16 1.91 0.77 6.35
CA ALA A 16 2.37 -0.31 5.48
C ALA A 16 3.00 -1.46 6.26
N HIS A 17 3.81 -1.13 7.26
CA HIS A 17 4.42 -2.13 8.12
C HIS A 17 3.35 -2.89 8.93
N LEU A 18 2.38 -2.18 9.51
CA LEU A 18 1.25 -2.80 10.22
C LEU A 18 0.51 -3.79 9.33
N GLU A 19 0.23 -3.39 8.08
CA GLU A 19 -0.43 -4.26 7.11
C GLU A 19 0.41 -5.49 6.76
N GLY A 20 1.72 -5.31 6.52
CA GLY A 20 2.65 -6.41 6.31
C GLY A 20 2.64 -7.41 7.47
N VAL A 21 2.66 -6.93 8.72
CA VAL A 21 2.57 -7.79 9.92
C VAL A 21 1.26 -8.59 9.95
N VAL A 22 0.13 -7.96 9.65
CA VAL A 22 -1.17 -8.65 9.59
C VAL A 22 -1.17 -9.76 8.54
N VAL A 23 -0.61 -9.51 7.36
CA VAL A 23 -0.50 -10.51 6.29
C VAL A 23 0.40 -11.68 6.71
N VAL A 24 1.49 -11.42 7.41
CA VAL A 24 2.39 -12.46 7.93
C VAL A 24 1.65 -13.35 8.93
N TYR A 25 0.98 -12.76 9.92
CA TYR A 25 0.18 -13.54 10.89
C TYR A 25 -0.93 -14.34 10.23
N LEU A 26 -1.57 -13.79 9.20
CA LEU A 26 -2.60 -14.49 8.46
C LEU A 26 -2.04 -15.73 7.73
N ARG A 27 -0.89 -15.59 7.08
CA ARG A 27 -0.21 -16.71 6.41
C ARG A 27 0.20 -17.79 7.40
N GLU A 28 0.73 -17.39 8.56
CA GLU A 28 1.13 -18.29 9.63
C GLU A 28 -0.06 -19.10 10.18
N VAL A 29 -1.18 -18.44 10.48
CA VAL A 29 -2.41 -19.09 10.98
C VAL A 29 -3.00 -20.06 9.95
N LEU A 30 -2.83 -19.79 8.65
CA LEU A 30 -3.31 -20.64 7.56
C LEU A 30 -2.31 -21.75 7.17
N GLY A 31 -1.12 -21.79 7.78
CA GLY A 31 -0.08 -22.78 7.45
C GLY A 31 0.52 -22.60 6.05
N ILE A 32 0.46 -21.39 5.49
CA ILE A 32 0.94 -21.06 4.16
C ILE A 32 2.44 -20.78 4.24
N LYS A 33 3.23 -21.39 3.33
CA LYS A 33 4.68 -21.13 3.29
C LYS A 33 4.95 -19.69 2.87
N GLU A 34 5.89 -19.05 3.55
CA GLU A 34 6.28 -17.65 3.30
C GLU A 34 6.74 -17.38 1.86
N THR A 35 7.23 -18.41 1.17
CA THR A 35 7.72 -18.34 -0.21
C THR A 35 6.62 -18.35 -1.27
N GLU A 36 5.37 -18.70 -0.91
CA GLU A 36 4.26 -18.75 -1.87
C GLU A 36 3.79 -17.33 -2.25
N SER A 37 3.40 -17.16 -3.52
CA SER A 37 2.76 -15.91 -3.97
C SER A 37 1.40 -15.74 -3.32
N ASN A 38 0.98 -14.50 -3.05
CA ASN A 38 -0.38 -14.21 -2.57
C ASN A 38 -1.45 -14.85 -3.48
N GLN A 39 -1.22 -14.94 -4.79
CA GLN A 39 -2.15 -15.59 -5.71
C GLN A 39 -2.35 -17.09 -5.39
N GLU A 40 -1.28 -17.78 -5.00
CA GLU A 40 -1.32 -19.18 -4.60
C GLU A 40 -1.93 -19.32 -3.20
N SER A 41 -1.57 -18.41 -2.29
CA SER A 41 -2.13 -18.32 -0.94
C SER A 41 -3.66 -18.21 -0.95
N LEU A 42 -4.25 -17.42 -1.86
CA LEU A 42 -5.71 -17.24 -1.96
C LEU A 42 -6.50 -18.54 -2.17
N LYS A 43 -5.88 -19.60 -2.71
CA LYS A 43 -6.56 -20.90 -2.90
C LYS A 43 -6.85 -21.61 -1.58
N TYR A 44 -6.09 -21.30 -0.54
CA TYR A 44 -6.22 -21.90 0.79
C TYR A 44 -7.20 -21.13 1.68
N PHE A 45 -7.67 -19.96 1.25
CA PHE A 45 -8.49 -19.10 2.09
C PHE A 45 -9.93 -19.61 2.17
N PRO A 46 -10.44 -19.91 3.39
CA PRO A 46 -11.87 -20.07 3.58
C PRO A 46 -12.60 -18.81 3.11
N LYS A 47 -13.82 -18.98 2.57
CA LYS A 47 -14.64 -17.85 2.08
C LYS A 47 -14.79 -16.72 3.11
N ARG A 48 -14.88 -17.07 4.40
CA ARG A 48 -14.95 -16.11 5.51
C ARG A 48 -13.68 -15.28 5.62
N THR A 49 -12.50 -15.92 5.58
CA THR A 49 -11.20 -15.23 5.66
C THR A 49 -10.97 -14.31 4.48
N LEU A 50 -11.37 -14.72 3.27
CA LEU A 50 -11.33 -13.85 2.10
C LEU A 50 -12.19 -12.59 2.26
N LEU A 51 -13.35 -12.71 2.91
CA LEU A 51 -14.21 -11.56 3.20
C LEU A 51 -13.58 -10.61 4.22
N ILE A 52 -12.86 -11.17 5.21
CA ILE A 52 -12.12 -10.40 6.21
C ILE A 52 -10.99 -9.61 5.52
N GLU A 53 -10.21 -10.24 4.64
CA GLU A 53 -9.17 -9.53 3.88
C GLU A 53 -9.73 -8.42 3.01
N LYS A 54 -10.85 -8.66 2.32
CA LYS A 54 -11.55 -7.60 1.59
C LYS A 54 -11.97 -6.47 2.53
N SER A 55 -12.52 -6.77 3.70
CA SER A 55 -12.92 -5.72 4.65
C SER A 55 -11.71 -4.93 5.18
N ARG A 56 -10.55 -5.58 5.34
CA ARG A 56 -9.29 -4.97 5.74
C ARG A 56 -8.79 -4.00 4.67
N GLU A 57 -8.73 -4.42 3.40
CA GLU A 57 -8.36 -3.55 2.28
C GLU A 57 -9.30 -2.34 2.15
N ALA A 58 -10.61 -2.56 2.31
CA ALA A 58 -11.58 -1.47 2.30
C ALA A 58 -11.32 -0.47 3.43
N ALA A 59 -10.99 -0.96 4.64
CA ALA A 59 -10.63 -0.12 5.77
C ALA A 59 -9.34 0.69 5.49
N THR A 60 -8.31 0.09 4.87
CA THR A 60 -7.09 0.80 4.46
C THR A 60 -7.43 1.97 3.53
N ILE A 61 -8.26 1.76 2.51
CA ILE A 61 -8.68 2.84 1.59
C ILE A 61 -9.43 3.95 2.34
N VAL A 62 -10.36 3.59 3.24
CA VAL A 62 -11.11 4.56 4.05
C VAL A 62 -10.15 5.39 4.92
N MET A 63 -9.17 4.75 5.56
CA MET A 63 -8.16 5.45 6.37
C MET A 63 -7.38 6.47 5.54
N LEU A 64 -6.91 6.08 4.33
CA LEU A 64 -6.19 6.98 3.43
C LEU A 64 -7.04 8.18 3.00
N VAL A 65 -8.32 7.94 2.66
CA VAL A 65 -9.26 9.02 2.32
C VAL A 65 -9.48 9.95 3.51
N CYS A 66 -9.70 9.40 4.71
CA CYS A 66 -9.89 10.21 5.92
C CYS A 66 -8.67 11.09 6.21
N VAL A 67 -7.47 10.53 6.16
CA VAL A 67 -6.24 11.30 6.42
C VAL A 67 -6.04 12.40 5.38
N ALA A 68 -6.33 12.13 4.10
CA ALA A 68 -6.25 13.13 3.04
C ALA A 68 -7.25 14.29 3.28
N LEU A 69 -8.50 13.98 3.63
CA LEU A 69 -9.54 14.97 3.92
C LEU A 69 -9.26 15.78 5.19
N LEU A 70 -8.66 15.18 6.21
CA LEU A 70 -8.28 15.87 7.44
C LEU A 70 -7.08 16.81 7.25
N THR A 71 -6.23 16.53 6.27
CA THR A 71 -4.96 17.24 6.07
C THR A 71 -5.06 18.35 5.02
N GLY A 72 -5.89 18.15 3.99
CA GLY A 72 -6.12 19.10 2.91
C GLY A 72 -7.16 20.17 3.21
N ASN A 73 -7.09 21.27 2.48
CA ASN A 73 -8.11 22.33 2.48
C ASN A 73 -8.76 22.52 1.10
N THR A 74 -8.13 22.01 0.04
CA THR A 74 -8.58 22.16 -1.35
C THR A 74 -8.70 20.80 -2.05
N TRP A 75 -9.48 20.73 -3.13
CA TRP A 75 -9.62 19.52 -3.94
C TRP A 75 -8.29 18.98 -4.48
N LEU A 76 -7.35 19.87 -4.80
CA LEU A 76 -6.00 19.49 -5.21
C LEU A 76 -5.20 18.91 -4.05
N GLU A 77 -5.23 19.56 -2.88
CA GLU A 77 -4.57 19.04 -1.68
C GLU A 77 -5.10 17.66 -1.26
N TYR A 78 -6.42 17.43 -1.32
CA TYR A 78 -6.99 16.11 -1.03
C TYR A 78 -6.41 15.03 -1.95
N GLY A 79 -6.31 15.32 -3.25
CA GLY A 79 -5.71 14.40 -4.22
C GLY A 79 -4.22 14.18 -3.95
N VAL A 80 -3.46 15.24 -3.70
CA VAL A 80 -2.03 15.17 -3.42
C VAL A 80 -1.74 14.37 -2.16
N PHE A 81 -2.42 14.67 -1.05
CA PHE A 81 -2.20 13.97 0.22
C PHE A 81 -2.65 12.52 0.17
N PHE A 82 -3.74 12.22 -0.54
CA PHE A 82 -4.15 10.84 -0.79
C PHE A 82 -3.07 10.08 -1.58
N LEU A 83 -2.68 10.59 -2.74
CA LEU A 83 -1.71 9.92 -3.63
C LEU A 83 -0.33 9.79 -2.97
N TRP A 84 0.10 10.81 -2.25
CA TRP A 84 1.35 10.79 -1.50
C TRP A 84 1.34 9.68 -0.45
N THR A 85 0.33 9.66 0.42
CA THR A 85 0.23 8.65 1.49
C THR A 85 0.06 7.25 0.92
N PHE A 86 -0.77 7.10 -0.12
CA PHE A 86 -0.99 5.84 -0.83
C PHE A 86 0.30 5.29 -1.42
N ALA A 87 1.08 6.12 -2.13
CA ALA A 87 2.31 5.67 -2.77
C ALA A 87 3.39 5.25 -1.76
N PHE A 88 3.50 5.94 -0.63
CA PHE A 88 4.37 5.50 0.47
C PHE A 88 3.88 4.19 1.09
N TRP A 89 2.57 4.07 1.34
CA TRP A 89 2.00 2.84 1.89
C TRP A 89 2.25 1.64 0.98
N ASP A 90 1.94 1.76 -0.31
CA ASP A 90 2.04 0.69 -1.30
C ASP A 90 3.50 0.23 -1.50
N LEU A 91 4.43 1.18 -1.62
CA LEU A 91 5.85 0.87 -1.78
C LEU A 91 6.44 0.20 -0.54
N PHE A 92 6.15 0.72 0.65
CA PHE A 92 6.73 0.21 1.89
C PHE A 92 6.05 -1.05 2.40
N TYR A 93 4.87 -1.41 1.86
CA TYR A 93 4.25 -2.70 2.13
C TYR A 93 5.14 -3.84 1.61
N TYR A 94 5.64 -3.71 0.37
CA TYR A 94 6.59 -4.66 -0.20
C TYR A 94 7.92 -4.69 0.57
N LEU A 95 8.42 -3.53 0.99
CA LEU A 95 9.64 -3.49 1.82
C LEU A 95 9.43 -4.20 3.16
N SER A 96 8.30 -3.95 3.82
CA SER A 96 7.95 -4.61 5.09
C SER A 96 7.83 -6.12 4.93
N LEU A 97 7.13 -6.59 3.88
CA LEU A 97 7.04 -8.02 3.59
C LEU A 97 8.41 -8.64 3.34
N TYR A 98 9.28 -7.92 2.63
CA TYR A 98 10.62 -8.39 2.34
C TYR A 98 11.45 -8.55 3.61
N VAL A 99 11.37 -7.59 4.53
CA VAL A 99 12.06 -7.65 5.82
C VAL A 99 11.54 -8.80 6.68
N LEU A 100 10.23 -9.07 6.66
CA LEU A 100 9.61 -10.09 7.53
C LEU A 100 9.73 -11.51 6.98
N THR A 101 9.64 -11.69 5.67
CA THR A 101 9.45 -13.01 5.02
C THR A 101 10.37 -13.27 3.84
N SER A 102 11.27 -12.33 3.51
CA SER A 102 12.09 -12.36 2.28
C SER A 102 11.28 -12.42 0.98
N TRP A 103 9.99 -12.07 1.04
CA TRP A 103 9.10 -11.99 -0.11
C TRP A 103 8.98 -10.51 -0.54
N PRO A 104 9.05 -10.17 -1.84
CA PRO A 104 9.10 -11.07 -2.99
C PRO A 104 10.54 -11.45 -3.37
N PRO A 105 10.76 -12.68 -3.87
CA PRO A 105 12.09 -13.13 -4.27
C PRO A 105 12.62 -12.41 -5.52
N LYS A 106 11.71 -11.91 -6.37
CA LYS A 106 12.01 -11.13 -7.58
C LYS A 106 10.91 -10.11 -7.82
N LEU A 107 11.26 -8.96 -8.39
CA LEU A 107 10.26 -7.95 -8.79
C LEU A 107 9.34 -8.42 -9.93
N THR A 108 9.72 -9.46 -10.66
CA THR A 108 8.87 -10.07 -11.70
C THR A 108 7.89 -11.10 -11.15
N THR A 109 7.92 -11.39 -9.84
CA THR A 109 6.96 -12.31 -9.22
C THR A 109 5.56 -11.70 -9.28
N THR A 110 4.59 -12.52 -9.67
CA THR A 110 3.18 -12.13 -9.73
C THR A 110 2.61 -12.02 -8.32
N ASP A 111 1.89 -10.95 -8.07
CA ASP A 111 1.21 -10.66 -6.81
C ASP A 111 -0.25 -10.27 -7.02
N VAL A 112 -1.02 -10.31 -5.94
CA VAL A 112 -2.38 -9.78 -5.85
C VAL A 112 -2.28 -8.43 -5.15
N LEU A 113 -2.42 -7.35 -5.92
CA LEU A 113 -2.26 -5.98 -5.41
C LEU A 113 -3.44 -5.58 -4.52
N PHE A 114 -4.65 -5.90 -4.96
CA PHE A 114 -5.91 -5.61 -4.26
C PHE A 114 -6.94 -6.68 -4.63
N LEU A 115 -7.81 -7.04 -3.68
CA LEU A 115 -8.95 -7.95 -3.88
C LEU A 115 -10.25 -7.21 -4.26
N ILE A 116 -10.37 -5.93 -3.91
CA ILE A 116 -11.54 -5.09 -4.19
C ILE A 116 -11.26 -4.12 -5.36
N PRO A 117 -12.22 -3.88 -6.28
CA PRO A 117 -13.53 -4.53 -6.41
C PRO A 117 -13.44 -5.92 -7.06
N ARG A 118 -12.36 -6.17 -7.78
CA ARG A 118 -11.98 -7.49 -8.32
C ARG A 118 -10.48 -7.69 -8.08
N PRO A 119 -10.01 -8.95 -7.93
CA PRO A 119 -8.60 -9.23 -7.76
C PRO A 119 -7.77 -8.62 -8.89
N TRP A 120 -6.90 -7.69 -8.51
CA TRP A 120 -5.93 -7.11 -9.43
C TRP A 120 -4.62 -7.85 -9.27
N ILE A 121 -4.26 -8.60 -10.32
CA ILE A 121 -3.08 -9.43 -10.36
C ILE A 121 -2.07 -8.78 -11.29
N ALA A 122 -0.87 -8.49 -10.78
CA ALA A 122 0.21 -7.90 -11.55
C ALA A 122 1.58 -8.29 -10.96
N PRO A 123 2.67 -8.20 -11.74
CA PRO A 123 4.01 -8.35 -11.19
C PRO A 123 4.36 -7.23 -10.21
N VAL A 124 5.15 -7.54 -9.17
CA VAL A 124 5.55 -6.57 -8.11
C VAL A 124 6.25 -5.33 -8.64
N TRP A 125 6.98 -5.40 -9.75
CA TRP A 125 7.64 -4.22 -10.32
C TRP A 125 6.62 -3.13 -10.70
N PHE A 126 5.38 -3.50 -11.03
CA PHE A 126 4.35 -2.57 -11.48
C PHE A 126 3.91 -1.60 -10.37
N PRO A 127 3.40 -2.05 -9.20
CA PRO A 127 3.06 -1.13 -8.09
C PRO A 127 4.27 -0.36 -7.60
N VAL A 128 5.43 -1.02 -7.47
CA VAL A 128 6.69 -0.38 -7.03
C VAL A 128 7.07 0.79 -7.96
N LEU A 129 6.98 0.59 -9.28
CA LEU A 129 7.28 1.63 -10.26
C LEU A 129 6.28 2.78 -10.20
N VAL A 130 4.98 2.47 -10.20
CA VAL A 130 3.91 3.48 -10.15
C VAL A 130 4.04 4.33 -8.89
N SER A 131 4.17 3.71 -7.73
CA SER A 131 4.33 4.40 -6.45
C SER A 131 5.61 5.23 -6.41
N SER A 132 6.74 4.72 -6.92
CA SER A 132 7.98 5.49 -7.01
C SER A 132 7.84 6.73 -7.90
N ILE A 133 7.22 6.58 -9.07
CA ILE A 133 6.98 7.71 -10.00
C ILE A 133 6.04 8.74 -9.36
N THR A 134 4.98 8.30 -8.68
CA THR A 134 4.04 9.20 -7.99
C THR A 134 4.74 10.02 -6.92
N ILE A 135 5.59 9.39 -6.07
CA ILE A 135 6.38 10.11 -5.05
C ILE A 135 7.30 11.14 -5.71
N ILE A 136 8.06 10.74 -6.73
CA ILE A 136 9.00 11.63 -7.42
C ILE A 136 8.25 12.80 -8.07
N ALA A 137 7.16 12.53 -8.78
CA ALA A 137 6.38 13.55 -9.47
C ALA A 137 5.79 14.57 -8.49
N LEU A 138 5.17 14.12 -7.40
CA LEU A 138 4.60 15.02 -6.39
C LEU A 138 5.69 15.82 -5.66
N PHE A 139 6.84 15.21 -5.38
CA PHE A 139 7.98 15.90 -4.78
C PHE A 139 8.54 16.99 -5.71
N LEU A 140 8.65 16.71 -7.02
CA LEU A 140 9.08 17.69 -8.01
C LEU A 140 8.05 18.83 -8.15
N LEU A 141 6.75 18.52 -8.21
CA LEU A 141 5.70 19.54 -8.27
C LEU A 141 5.71 20.45 -7.04
N TYR A 142 6.03 19.89 -5.86
CA TYR A 142 6.28 20.68 -4.66
C TYR A 142 7.52 21.56 -4.80
N LEU A 143 8.65 21.01 -5.26
CA LEU A 143 9.92 21.74 -5.41
C LEU A 143 9.84 22.89 -6.42
N PHE A 144 9.11 22.70 -7.53
CA PHE A 144 8.89 23.74 -8.55
C PHE A 144 7.80 24.75 -8.16
N GLY A 145 7.25 24.64 -6.94
CA GLY A 145 6.29 25.59 -6.38
C GLY A 145 4.91 25.54 -7.02
N VAL A 146 4.59 24.48 -7.78
CA VAL A 146 3.24 24.24 -8.31
C VAL A 146 2.28 23.85 -7.19
N LEU A 147 2.80 23.22 -6.13
CA LEU A 147 2.07 22.81 -4.93
C LEU A 147 2.39 23.72 -3.73
N HIS A 148 2.41 25.04 -3.94
CA HIS A 148 2.42 25.99 -2.83
C HIS A 148 0.99 26.35 -2.40
N ASP A 149 0.83 26.52 -1.08
CA ASP A 149 -0.36 27.09 -0.44
C ASP A 149 -0.71 28.46 -1.05
#